data_AF-A0A1T3D1H8-F1
#
_entry.id   AF-A0A1T3D1H8-F1
#
_cell.length_a   1.000
_cell.length_b   1.000
_cell.length_c   1.000
_cell.angle_alpha   90.00
_cell.angle_beta   90.00
_cell.angle_gamma   90.00
#
_symmetry.space_group_name_H-M   'P 1'
#
loop_
_entity.id
_entity.type
_entity.pdbx_description
1 polymer ?
#
loop_
_entity_poly.entity_id
_entity_poly.type
_entity_poly.pdbx_seq_one_letter_code
_entity_poly.pdbx_strand_id
1 'polypeptide(L)'
;MKDSEHLPILRKANEILDLVRMITDLFPEDNQHLQMMKMQLLEDAMILPVKISGAEAVKLYDTKMENATLVRKAAKNLQVSYHGLEMFGFDEVNYYKIVREKIEELRLLFIDWVAGFNQTHFITDDWGLFNPPGISPDYEQRSDELNFLDEDDE
;
A
#
# COMPACT_ATOMS: atom_id res chain seq x y z
N MET A 1 -19.76 -0.17 -2.93
CA MET A 1 -18.65 -0.49 -2.01
C MET A 1 -19.04 -1.72 -1.20
N LYS A 2 -19.08 -2.89 -1.86
CA LYS A 2 -19.42 -4.16 -1.21
C LYS A 2 -18.13 -4.71 -0.59
N ASP A 3 -18.11 -4.69 0.73
CA ASP A 3 -17.24 -5.43 1.66
C ASP A 3 -15.73 -5.17 1.69
N SER A 4 -15.37 -3.93 2.04
CA SER A 4 -14.04 -3.61 2.58
C SER A 4 -13.71 -4.38 3.89
N GLU A 5 -14.70 -4.97 4.57
CA GLU A 5 -14.50 -5.76 5.80
C GLU A 5 -13.94 -7.17 5.56
N HIS A 6 -14.05 -7.72 4.35
CA HIS A 6 -13.64 -9.09 4.06
C HIS A 6 -12.20 -9.22 3.53
N LEU A 7 -11.57 -8.12 3.10
CA LEU A 7 -10.23 -8.19 2.54
C LEU A 7 -9.16 -8.24 3.66
N PRO A 8 -8.44 -9.36 3.86
CA PRO A 8 -7.52 -9.50 5.00
C PRO A 8 -6.39 -8.48 4.98
N ILE A 9 -5.86 -8.14 3.79
CA ILE A 9 -4.80 -7.13 3.63
C ILE A 9 -5.29 -5.74 4.06
N LEU A 10 -6.53 -5.37 3.76
CA LEU A 10 -7.09 -4.07 4.14
C LEU A 10 -7.29 -3.97 5.66
N ARG A 11 -7.77 -5.06 6.30
CA ARG A 11 -7.83 -5.14 7.75
C ARG A 11 -6.46 -4.97 8.40
N LYS A 12 -5.44 -5.65 7.86
CA LYS A 12 -4.06 -5.53 8.34
C LYS A 12 -3.50 -4.12 8.16
N ALA A 13 -3.80 -3.47 7.04
CA ALA A 13 -3.38 -2.10 6.78
C ALA A 13 -3.98 -1.09 7.77
N ASN A 14 -5.27 -1.25 8.11
CA ASN A 14 -5.92 -0.43 9.14
C ASN A 14 -5.33 -0.67 10.53
N GLU A 15 -5.07 -1.94 10.89
CA GLU A 15 -4.40 -2.29 12.16
C GLU A 15 -3.02 -1.62 12.27
N ILE A 16 -2.25 -1.58 11.18
CA ILE A 16 -0.96 -0.88 11.14
C ILE A 16 -1.14 0.63 11.32
N LEU A 17 -2.11 1.24 10.64
CA LEU A 17 -2.39 2.67 10.77
C LEU A 17 -2.72 3.06 12.20
N ASP A 18 -3.60 2.29 12.86
CA ASP A 18 -3.97 2.57 14.25
C ASP A 18 -2.80 2.35 15.20
N LEU A 19 -1.98 1.31 14.97
CA LEU A 19 -0.78 1.08 15.76
C LEU A 19 0.26 2.19 15.61
N VAL A 20 0.51 2.64 14.39
CA VAL A 20 1.43 3.76 14.13
C VAL A 20 0.93 5.03 14.80
N ARG A 21 -0.37 5.35 14.73
CA ARG A 21 -0.98 6.46 15.47
C ARG A 21 -0.68 6.37 16.96
N MET A 22 -1.04 5.25 17.60
CA MET A 22 -0.81 5.02 19.03
C MET A 22 0.66 5.20 19.44
N ILE A 23 1.60 4.68 18.65
CA ILE A 23 3.03 4.81 18.98
C ILE A 23 3.51 6.25 18.80
N THR A 24 3.10 6.92 17.72
CA THR A 24 3.51 8.30 17.47
C THR A 24 2.90 9.31 18.44
N ASP A 25 1.84 8.94 19.16
CA ASP A 25 1.29 9.75 20.26
C ASP A 25 2.16 9.74 21.52
N LEU A 26 3.11 8.81 21.62
CA LEU A 26 4.13 8.79 22.67
C LEU A 26 5.31 9.71 22.37
N PHE A 27 5.38 10.32 21.18
CA PHE A 27 6.52 11.15 20.80
C PHE A 27 6.51 12.49 21.56
N PRO A 28 7.64 12.89 22.16
CA PRO A 28 7.72 14.14 22.90
C PRO A 28 7.50 15.35 21.98
N GLU A 29 6.64 16.28 22.40
CA GLU A 29 6.23 17.44 21.60
C GLU A 29 7.38 18.42 21.31
N ASP A 30 8.38 18.47 22.18
CA ASP A 30 9.57 19.33 22.07
C ASP A 30 10.69 18.74 21.20
N ASN A 31 10.62 17.44 20.84
CA ASN A 31 11.57 16.82 19.93
C ASN A 31 11.14 17.01 18.47
N GLN A 32 11.65 18.07 17.83
CA GLN A 32 11.32 18.43 16.45
C GLN A 32 11.59 17.31 15.43
N HIS A 33 12.65 16.51 15.63
CA HIS A 33 12.97 15.41 14.73
C HIS A 33 11.93 14.29 14.79
N LEU A 34 11.53 13.90 15.99
CA LEU A 34 10.47 12.90 16.18
C LEU A 34 9.12 13.43 15.68
N GLN A 35 8.79 14.71 15.87
CA GLN A 35 7.57 15.30 15.33
C GLN A 35 7.55 15.33 13.80
N MET A 36 8.69 15.61 13.15
CA MET A 36 8.81 15.50 11.69
C MET A 36 8.64 14.05 11.22
N MET A 37 9.25 13.09 11.92
CA MET A 37 9.05 11.67 11.64
C MET A 37 7.61 11.21 11.86
N LYS A 38 6.91 11.72 12.88
CA LYS A 38 5.49 11.43 13.11
C LYS A 38 4.65 11.73 11.87
N MET A 39 4.86 12.88 11.24
CA MET A 39 4.14 13.23 10.01
C MET A 39 4.40 12.22 8.88
N GLN A 40 5.66 11.84 8.67
CA GLN A 40 6.05 10.87 7.63
C GLN A 40 5.48 9.47 7.91
N LEU A 41 5.58 9.00 9.16
CA LEU A 41 5.06 7.71 9.60
C LEU A 41 3.53 7.62 9.40
N LEU A 42 2.81 8.68 9.77
CA LEU A 42 1.36 8.74 9.61
C LEU A 42 0.97 8.78 8.13
N GLU A 43 1.70 9.53 7.30
CA GLU A 43 1.47 9.56 5.85
C GLU A 43 1.65 8.17 5.23
N ASP A 44 2.79 7.51 5.48
CA ASP A 44 3.06 6.17 4.97
C ASP A 44 2.00 5.17 5.47
N ALA A 45 1.63 5.22 6.75
CA ALA A 45 0.61 4.34 7.30
C ALA A 45 -0.78 4.57 6.69
N MET A 46 -1.15 5.82 6.36
CA MET A 46 -2.41 6.14 5.69
C MET A 46 -2.43 5.69 4.22
N ILE A 47 -1.28 5.70 3.53
CA ILE A 47 -1.19 5.22 2.15
C ILE A 47 -1.62 3.77 2.02
N LEU A 48 -1.31 2.91 3.00
CA LEU A 48 -1.62 1.47 2.95
C LEU A 48 -3.11 1.20 2.70
N PRO A 49 -4.06 1.56 3.60
CA PRO A 49 -5.47 1.27 3.37
C PRO A 49 -6.03 2.05 2.18
N VAL A 50 -5.63 3.31 1.98
CA VAL A 50 -6.17 4.15 0.90
C VAL A 50 -5.88 3.55 -0.48
N LYS A 51 -4.64 3.09 -0.71
CA LYS A 51 -4.24 2.54 -2.01
C LYS A 51 -4.76 1.12 -2.23
N ILE A 52 -4.87 0.32 -1.16
CA ILE A 52 -5.56 -0.97 -1.25
C ILE A 52 -7.02 -0.76 -1.66
N SER A 53 -7.76 0.13 -0.98
CA SER A 53 -9.16 0.42 -1.34
C SER A 53 -9.31 1.01 -2.76
N GLY A 54 -8.38 1.87 -3.18
CA GLY A 54 -8.36 2.41 -4.53
C GLY A 54 -8.17 1.34 -5.61
N ALA A 55 -7.28 0.38 -5.38
CA ALA A 55 -7.08 -0.76 -6.28
C ALA A 55 -8.28 -1.71 -6.32
N GLU A 56 -8.97 -1.95 -5.19
CA GLU A 56 -10.18 -2.78 -5.17
C GLU A 56 -11.38 -2.13 -5.87
N ALA A 57 -11.39 -0.81 -5.98
CA ALA A 57 -12.46 -0.05 -6.63
C ALA A 57 -12.36 -0.03 -8.18
N VAL A 58 -11.33 -0.64 -8.76
CA VAL A 58 -11.10 -0.65 -10.22
C VAL A 58 -10.86 -2.06 -10.73
N LYS A 59 -11.11 -2.29 -12.03
CA LYS A 59 -10.77 -3.55 -12.70
C LYS A 59 -9.35 -3.55 -13.29
N LEU A 60 -8.82 -2.36 -13.58
CA LEU A 60 -7.60 -2.12 -14.35
C LEU A 60 -6.33 -2.60 -13.63
N TYR A 61 -5.65 -3.57 -14.22
CA TYR A 61 -4.40 -4.18 -13.75
C TYR A 61 -3.28 -3.14 -13.61
N ASP A 62 -3.08 -2.30 -14.62
CA ASP A 62 -2.10 -1.22 -14.64
C ASP A 62 -2.26 -0.31 -13.41
N THR A 63 -3.48 0.18 -13.20
CA THR A 63 -3.85 1.03 -12.06
C THR A 63 -3.74 0.27 -10.73
N LYS A 64 -4.12 -1.01 -10.66
CA LYS A 64 -3.93 -1.85 -9.47
C LYS A 64 -2.45 -2.01 -9.12
N MET A 65 -1.59 -2.22 -10.12
CA MET A 65 -0.15 -2.36 -9.94
C MET A 65 0.52 -1.05 -9.51
N GLU A 66 0.06 0.10 -10.01
CA GLU A 66 0.50 1.41 -9.53
C GLU A 66 0.17 1.58 -8.04
N ASN A 67 -1.06 1.29 -7.64
CA ASN A 67 -1.48 1.35 -6.23
C ASN A 67 -0.67 0.39 -5.36
N ALA A 68 -0.47 -0.86 -5.81
CA ALA A 68 0.34 -1.85 -5.11
C ALA A 68 1.80 -1.39 -4.91
N THR A 69 2.35 -0.65 -5.88
CA THR A 69 3.68 -0.06 -5.77
C THR A 69 3.76 0.96 -4.64
N LEU A 70 2.75 1.83 -4.51
CA LEU A 70 2.67 2.81 -3.42
C LEU A 70 2.51 2.15 -2.05
N VAL A 71 1.68 1.10 -1.95
CA VAL A 71 1.55 0.29 -0.72
C VAL A 71 2.90 -0.31 -0.32
N ARG A 72 3.61 -0.93 -1.26
CA ARG A 72 4.93 -1.54 -0.99
C ARG A 72 5.96 -0.50 -0.56
N LYS A 73 5.98 0.67 -1.20
CA LYS A 73 6.87 1.78 -0.83
C LYS A 73 6.60 2.21 0.61
N ALA A 74 5.36 2.54 0.94
CA ALA A 74 4.97 2.97 2.27
C ALA A 74 5.26 1.92 3.35
N ALA A 75 4.97 0.63 3.08
CA ALA A 75 5.28 -0.44 4.00
C ALA A 75 6.79 -0.57 4.26
N LYS A 76 7.63 -0.42 3.22
CA LYS A 76 9.09 -0.40 3.37
C LYS A 76 9.59 0.80 4.17
N ASN A 77 9.03 1.98 3.95
CA ASN A 77 9.36 3.17 4.72
C ASN A 77 9.09 2.93 6.21
N LEU A 78 7.88 2.46 6.55
CA LEU A 78 7.51 2.11 7.94
C LEU A 78 8.48 1.08 8.54
N GLN A 79 8.90 0.08 7.77
CA GLN A 79 9.83 -0.96 8.22
C GLN A 79 11.20 -0.39 8.62
N VAL A 80 11.74 0.55 7.84
CA VAL A 80 13.08 1.12 8.08
C VAL A 80 13.10 2.28 9.08
N SER A 81 11.96 2.94 9.29
CA SER A 81 11.85 4.08 10.22
C SER A 81 12.24 3.76 11.66
N TYR A 82 12.25 2.49 12.07
CA TYR A 82 12.78 2.06 13.37
C TYR A 82 14.18 2.65 13.66
N HIS A 83 15.07 2.65 12.67
CA HIS A 83 16.44 3.17 12.85
C HIS A 83 16.47 4.68 13.04
N GLY A 84 15.57 5.42 12.39
CA GLY A 84 15.42 6.85 12.61
C GLY A 84 14.92 7.15 14.03
N LEU A 85 13.93 6.38 14.50
CA LEU A 85 13.39 6.54 15.86
C LEU A 85 14.46 6.29 16.93
N GLU A 86 15.28 5.24 16.74
CA GLU A 86 16.42 4.94 17.62
C GLU A 86 17.46 6.08 17.59
N MET A 87 17.80 6.57 16.39
CA MET A 87 18.77 7.66 16.20
C MET A 87 18.33 8.97 16.86
N PHE A 88 17.04 9.30 16.83
CA PHE A 88 16.50 10.54 17.41
C PHE A 88 16.05 10.39 18.87
N GLY A 89 16.39 9.28 19.51
CA GLY A 89 16.22 9.09 20.95
C GLY A 89 14.77 8.87 21.38
N PHE A 90 13.98 8.13 20.60
CA PHE A 90 12.65 7.71 21.07
C PHE A 90 12.79 6.63 22.15
N ASP A 91 12.47 6.98 23.40
CA ASP A 91 12.64 6.10 24.57
C ASP A 91 11.91 4.75 24.41
N GLU A 92 10.73 4.78 23.80
CA GLU A 92 9.84 3.62 23.66
C GLU A 92 9.98 2.92 22.29
N VAL A 93 11.14 3.07 21.62
CA VAL A 93 11.41 2.51 20.27
C VAL A 93 11.18 1.01 20.16
N ASN A 94 11.28 0.26 21.27
CA ASN A 94 10.98 -1.16 21.28
C ASN A 94 9.52 -1.48 20.95
N TYR A 95 8.56 -0.61 21.30
CA TYR A 95 7.16 -0.82 20.88
C TYR A 95 6.99 -0.72 19.37
N TYR A 96 7.87 0.02 18.68
CA TYR A 96 7.85 0.10 17.21
C TYR A 96 8.22 -1.23 16.54
N LYS A 97 8.82 -2.20 17.26
CA LYS A 97 9.03 -3.56 16.72
C LYS A 97 7.71 -4.26 16.41
N ILE A 98 6.64 -3.94 17.13
CA ILE A 98 5.29 -4.48 16.84
C ILE A 98 4.82 -4.02 15.46
N VAL A 99 5.06 -2.75 15.08
CA VAL A 99 4.75 -2.25 13.72
C VAL A 99 5.49 -3.08 12.67
N ARG A 100 6.78 -3.38 12.92
CA ARG A 100 7.58 -4.18 11.98
C ARG A 100 7.05 -5.59 11.80
N GLU A 101 6.60 -6.23 12.88
CA GLU A 101 5.96 -7.55 12.80
C GLU A 101 4.67 -7.49 11.97
N LYS A 102 3.83 -6.48 12.20
CA LYS A 102 2.59 -6.28 11.43
C LYS A 102 2.85 -6.00 9.95
N ILE A 103 3.93 -5.28 9.63
CA ILE A 103 4.35 -5.05 8.24
C ILE A 103 4.80 -6.35 7.57
N GLU A 104 5.47 -7.27 8.28
CA GLU A 104 5.81 -8.59 7.73
C GLU A 104 4.56 -9.46 7.52
N GLU A 105 3.57 -9.39 8.43
CA GLU A 105 2.26 -10.03 8.21
C GLU A 105 1.54 -9.45 6.98
N LEU A 106 1.54 -8.11 6.83
CA LEU A 106 0.98 -7.42 5.66
C LEU A 106 1.69 -7.88 4.38
N ARG A 107 3.02 -8.06 4.40
CA ARG A 107 3.81 -8.49 3.24
C ARG A 107 3.34 -9.84 2.70
N LEU A 108 2.98 -10.78 3.57
CA LEU A 108 2.45 -12.08 3.13
C LEU A 108 1.10 -11.91 2.44
N LEU A 109 0.19 -11.15 3.05
CA LEU A 109 -1.13 -10.86 2.45
C LEU A 109 -1.02 -10.06 1.14
N PHE A 110 -0.02 -9.18 1.04
CA PHE A 110 0.27 -8.41 -0.17
C PHE A 110 0.64 -9.29 -1.36
N ILE A 111 1.41 -10.36 -1.13
CA ILE A 111 1.80 -11.29 -2.19
C ILE A 111 0.55 -11.97 -2.76
N ASP A 112 -0.31 -12.50 -1.89
CA ASP A 112 -1.55 -13.17 -2.30
C ASP A 112 -2.52 -12.19 -2.99
N TRP A 113 -2.59 -10.96 -2.49
CA TRP A 113 -3.43 -9.91 -3.05
C TRP A 113 -3.02 -9.54 -4.49
N VAL A 114 -1.74 -9.25 -4.73
CA VAL A 114 -1.23 -8.92 -6.08
C VAL A 114 -1.35 -10.11 -7.04
N ALA A 115 -1.15 -11.34 -6.53
CA ALA A 115 -1.32 -12.55 -7.33
C ALA A 115 -2.77 -12.75 -7.84
N GLY A 116 -3.75 -12.11 -7.19
CA GLY A 116 -5.15 -12.13 -7.60
C GLY A 116 -5.52 -11.14 -8.71
N PHE A 117 -4.61 -10.26 -9.17
CA PHE A 117 -4.93 -9.27 -10.19
C PHE A 117 -5.09 -9.91 -11.57
N ASN A 118 -6.19 -9.56 -12.27
CA ASN A 118 -6.43 -10.06 -13.62
C ASN A 118 -5.58 -9.29 -14.64
N GLN A 119 -4.54 -9.94 -15.16
CA GLN A 119 -3.62 -9.36 -16.16
C GLN A 119 -4.26 -9.07 -17.51
N THR A 120 -5.47 -9.57 -17.81
CA THR A 120 -6.16 -9.28 -19.07
C THR A 120 -6.98 -7.99 -19.01
N HIS A 121 -7.28 -7.47 -17.81
CA HIS A 121 -8.04 -6.23 -17.64
C HIS A 121 -7.07 -5.06 -17.50
N PHE A 122 -6.43 -4.62 -18.58
CA PHE A 122 -5.46 -3.53 -18.52
C PHE A 122 -5.72 -2.48 -19.60
N ILE A 123 -5.18 -1.29 -19.39
CA ILE A 123 -4.91 -0.32 -20.46
C ILE A 123 -3.40 -0.26 -20.67
N THR A 124 -2.94 -0.15 -21.92
CA THR A 124 -1.50 0.00 -22.19
C THR A 124 -0.96 1.22 -21.45
N ASP A 125 0.02 0.99 -20.58
CA ASP A 125 0.81 2.00 -19.91
C ASP A 125 1.98 2.42 -20.82
N ASP A 126 1.91 3.64 -21.32
CA ASP A 126 2.94 4.25 -22.18
C ASP A 126 4.31 4.41 -21.48
N TRP A 127 4.35 4.35 -20.14
CA TRP A 127 5.60 4.35 -19.37
C TRP A 127 6.20 2.94 -19.25
N GLY A 128 5.41 1.90 -19.50
CA GLY A 128 5.84 0.50 -19.48
C GLY A 128 6.07 -0.12 -18.11
N LEU A 129 5.73 0.58 -17.03
CA LEU A 129 6.00 0.14 -15.66
C LEU A 129 4.96 -0.87 -15.17
N PHE A 130 3.71 -0.71 -15.60
CA PHE A 130 2.58 -1.48 -15.10
C PHE A 130 1.87 -2.32 -16.17
N ASN A 131 2.46 -2.41 -17.36
CA ASN A 131 2.02 -3.34 -18.39
C ASN A 131 2.12 -4.80 -17.91
N PRO A 132 1.16 -5.67 -18.29
CA PRO A 132 1.28 -7.10 -18.08
C PRO A 132 2.56 -7.68 -18.72
N PRO A 133 3.08 -8.82 -18.22
CA PRO A 133 4.28 -9.44 -18.77
C PRO A 133 4.17 -9.67 -20.28
N GLY A 134 5.10 -9.11 -21.05
CA GLY A 134 5.15 -9.26 -22.50
C GLY A 134 4.41 -8.19 -23.31
N ILE A 135 3.73 -7.26 -22.66
CA ILE A 135 3.11 -6.10 -23.32
C ILE A 135 4.12 -4.95 -23.39
N SER A 136 4.35 -4.45 -24.59
CA SER A 136 5.25 -3.32 -24.85
C SER A 136 4.53 -1.98 -24.62
N PRO A 137 5.24 -0.89 -24.23
CA PRO A 137 4.62 0.42 -24.06
C PRO A 137 3.99 1.00 -25.34
N ASP A 138 4.38 0.50 -26.51
CA ASP A 138 3.81 0.87 -27.82
C ASP A 138 2.73 -0.12 -28.31
N TYR A 139 2.24 -1.00 -27.43
CA TYR A 139 1.17 -1.94 -27.78
C TYR A 139 -0.17 -1.22 -28.01
N GLU A 140 -0.62 -1.21 -29.27
CA GLU A 140 -1.94 -0.73 -29.65
C GLU A 140 -3.01 -1.78 -29.30
N GLN A 141 -3.76 -1.55 -28.21
CA GLN A 141 -4.86 -2.43 -27.81
C GLN A 141 -6.00 -2.40 -28.82
N ARG A 142 -6.55 -3.58 -29.12
CA ARG A 142 -7.75 -3.69 -29.95
C ARG A 142 -8.99 -3.46 -29.09
N SER A 143 -10.07 -2.98 -29.71
CA SER A 143 -11.31 -2.66 -29.01
C SER A 143 -11.94 -3.87 -28.30
N ASP A 144 -11.78 -5.08 -28.84
CA ASP A 144 -12.29 -6.32 -28.24
C ASP A 144 -11.55 -6.71 -26.95
N GLU A 145 -10.33 -6.21 -26.74
CA GLU A 145 -9.58 -6.40 -25.49
C GLU A 145 -10.10 -5.51 -24.35
N LEU A 146 -10.93 -4.51 -24.66
CA LEU A 146 -11.50 -3.55 -23.71
C LEU A 146 -12.96 -3.85 -23.32
N ASN A 147 -13.55 -4.94 -23.83
CA ASN A 147 -14.94 -5.30 -23.57
C ASN A 147 -15.29 -5.39 -22.06
N PHE A 148 -14.31 -5.70 -21.21
CA PHE A 148 -14.48 -5.77 -19.75
C PHE A 148 -14.87 -4.43 -19.10
N LEU A 149 -14.69 -3.30 -19.80
CA LEU A 149 -15.10 -1.97 -19.33
C LEU A 149 -16.61 -1.78 -19.41
N ASP A 150 -17.28 -2.49 -20.32
CA ASP A 150 -18.73 -2.44 -20.54
C ASP A 150 -19.48 -3.50 -19.71
N GLU A 151 -18.76 -4.40 -19.03
CA GLU A 151 -19.35 -5.39 -18.12
C GLU A 151 -19.78 -4.70 -16.82
N ASP A 152 -21.08 -4.70 -16.53
CA ASP A 152 -21.62 -4.24 -15.25
C ASP A 152 -21.10 -5.10 -14.08
N ASP A 153 -20.83 -4.46 -12.94
CA ASP A 153 -20.49 -5.15 -11.70
C ASP A 153 -21.76 -5.77 -11.07
N GLU A 154 -22.06 -7.04 -11.35
CA GLU A 154 -23.13 -7.81 -10.66
C GLU A 154 -22.89 -7.97 -9.13
#